data_AF-A0A0A9B6S1-F1
#
_entry.id   AF-A0A0A9B6S1-F1
#
_cell.length_a   1.000
_cell.length_b   1.000
_cell.length_c   1.000
_cell.angle_alpha   90.00
_cell.angle_beta   90.00
_cell.angle_gamma   90.00
#
_symmetry.space_group_name_H-M   'P 1'
#
loop_
_entity.id
_entity.type
_entity.pdbx_description
1 polymer ?
#
loop_
_entity_poly.entity_id
_entity_poly.type
_entity_poly.pdbx_seq_one_letter_code
_entity_poly.pdbx_strand_id
1 'polypeptide(L)' 'MTSRCIVPNTSTWNSFMASLCKHRRSKEARDIFDSMAVKGEKPDVISYSVLLHGWDVG' A
#
# COMPACT_ATOMS: atom_id res chain seq x y z
N MET A 1 -21.34 -3.25 -6.18
CA MET A 1 -19.94 -3.16 -6.66
C MET A 1 -19.98 -2.71 -8.12
N THR A 2 -19.98 -1.39 -8.34
CA THR A 2 -19.99 -0.82 -9.69
C THR A 2 -18.57 -0.83 -10.23
N SER A 3 -18.38 -1.58 -11.32
CA SER A 3 -17.19 -1.63 -12.16
C SER A 3 -16.93 -0.27 -12.82
N ARG A 4 -16.49 0.72 -12.04
CA ARG A 4 -15.80 1.88 -12.58
C ARG A 4 -14.35 1.45 -12.69
N CYS A 5 -13.74 1.68 -13.85
CA CYS A 5 -12.30 1.58 -14.05
C CYS A 5 -11.59 2.63 -13.18
N ILE A 6 -11.65 2.46 -11.86
CA ILE A 6 -10.89 3.25 -10.90
C ILE A 6 -9.50 2.69 -10.99
N VAL A 7 -8.66 3.36 -11.78
CA VAL A 7 -7.21 3.17 -11.67
C VAL A 7 -6.89 3.45 -10.20
N PRO A 8 -6.42 2.45 -9.44
CA PRO A 8 -6.11 2.65 -8.03
C PRO A 8 -5.00 3.71 -7.96
N ASN A 9 -5.39 4.90 -7.51
CA ASN A 9 -4.47 5.99 -7.26
C ASN A 9 -3.62 5.67 -6.03
N THR A 10 -2.56 6.44 -5.82
CA THR A 10 -1.64 6.30 -4.68
C THR A 10 -2.39 6.22 -3.34
N SER A 11 -3.48 6.97 -3.18
CA SER A 11 -4.34 6.94 -1.98
C SER A 11 -5.07 5.60 -1.77
N THR A 12 -5.53 4.97 -2.84
CA THR A 12 -6.15 3.63 -2.78
C THR A 12 -5.14 2.59 -2.33
N TRP A 13 -3.94 2.63 -2.91
CA TRP A 13 -2.86 1.74 -2.51
C TRP A 13 -2.43 1.95 -1.07
N ASN A 14 -2.30 3.21 -0.62
CA ASN A 14 -2.00 3.55 0.76
C ASN A 14 -3.03 3.02 1.74
N SER A 15 -4.31 3.18 1.42
CA SER A 15 -5.41 2.65 2.24
C SER A 15 -5.34 1.12 2.35
N PHE A 16 -4.97 0.45 1.25
CA PHE A 16 -4.83 -1.00 1.21
C PHE A 16 -3.59 -1.51 1.96
N MET A 17 -2.44 -0.83 1.83
CA MET A 17 -1.26 -1.13 2.64
C MET A 17 -1.52 -0.88 4.12
N ALA A 18 -2.25 0.18 4.48
CA ALA A 18 -2.57 0.51 5.87
C ALA A 18 -3.47 -0.55 6.51
N SER A 19 -4.45 -1.08 5.77
CA SER A 19 -5.27 -2.19 6.26
C SER A 19 -4.44 -3.47 6.44
N LEU A 20 -3.53 -3.77 5.51
CA LEU A 20 -2.61 -4.92 5.63
C LEU A 20 -1.71 -4.81 6.85
N CYS A 21 -1.13 -3.63 7.13
CA CYS A 21 -0.34 -3.41 8.34
C CYS A 21 -1.18 -3.59 9.62
N LYS A 22 -2.44 -3.13 9.65
CA LYS A 22 -3.36 -3.37 10.78
C LYS A 22 -3.62 -4.87 11.02
N HIS A 23 -3.60 -5.68 9.97
CA HIS A 23 -3.77 -7.12 10.06
C HIS A 23 -2.45 -7.88 10.29
N ARG A 24 -1.35 -7.20 10.63
CA ARG A 24 0.01 -7.78 10.78
C ARG A 24 0.52 -8.47 9.50
N ARG A 25 0.01 -8.08 8.33
CA ARG A 25 0.40 -8.60 7.01
C ARG A 25 1.41 -7.67 6.34
N SER A 26 2.46 -7.29 7.07
CA SER A 26 3.48 -6.33 6.62
C SER A 26 4.19 -6.78 5.34
N LYS A 27 4.35 -8.10 5.16
CA LYS A 27 4.95 -8.69 3.96
C LYS A 27 4.14 -8.41 2.70
N GLU A 28 2.82 -8.54 2.78
CA GLU A 28 1.93 -8.28 1.65
C GLU A 28 1.81 -6.79 1.35
N ALA A 29 1.87 -5.94 2.39
CA ALA A 29 1.96 -4.50 2.19
C ALA A 29 3.20 -4.13 1.37
N ARG A 30 4.33 -4.83 1.60
CA ARG A 30 5.56 -4.66 0.82
C ARG A 30 5.44 -5.17 -0.61
N ASP A 31 4.85 -6.33 -0.84
CA ASP A 31 4.63 -6.85 -2.19
C ASP A 31 3.78 -5.87 -3.02
N ILE A 32 2.83 -5.21 -2.38
CA ILE A 32 1.99 -4.19 -3.01
C ILE A 32 2.76 -2.90 -3.29
N PHE A 33 3.59 -2.46 -2.35
CA PHE A 33 4.47 -1.32 -2.55
C PHE A 33 5.41 -1.54 -3.75
N ASP A 34 6.01 -2.72 -3.84
CA ASP A 34 6.86 -3.09 -4.98
C ASP A 34 6.05 -3.11 -6.28
N SER A 35 4.80 -3.59 -6.24
CA SER A 35 3.90 -3.56 -7.40
C SER A 35 3.54 -2.14 -7.88
N MET A 36 3.46 -1.16 -6.97
CA MET A 36 3.26 0.25 -7.34
C MET A 36 4.47 0.79 -8.09
N ALA A 37 5.67 0.52 -7.58
CA ALA A 37 6.91 0.94 -8.23
C ALA A 37 7.05 0.34 -9.64
N VAL A 38 6.70 -0.95 -9.79
CA VAL A 38 6.71 -1.63 -11.10
C VAL A 38 5.67 -1.07 -12.07
N LYS A 39 4.51 -0.62 -11.57
CA LYS A 39 3.48 0.05 -12.39
C LYS A 39 3.84 1.49 -12.76
N GLY A 40 4.97 2.03 -12.28
CA GLY A 40 5.37 3.42 -12.50
C GLY A 40 4.61 4.43 -11.63
N GLU A 41 3.79 3.94 -10.69
CA GLU A 41 3.11 4.77 -9.69
C GLU A 41 4.12 5.10 -8.60
N LYS A 42 4.45 6.39 -8.44
CA LYS A 42 5.38 6.82 -7.39
C LYS A 42 4.73 6.64 -6.02
N PRO A 43 5.32 5.84 -5.11
CA PRO A 43 4.87 5.78 -3.73
C PRO A 43 5.05 7.16 -3.08
N ASP A 44 4.07 7.57 -2.27
CA ASP A 44 4.13 8.85 -1.57
C ASP A 44 4.68 8.68 -0.14
N VAL A 45 4.79 9.79 0.58
CA VAL A 45 5.24 9.79 1.98
C VAL A 45 4.37 8.89 2.86
N ILE A 46 3.07 8.76 2.57
CA ILE A 46 2.16 7.88 3.30
C ILE A 46 2.53 6.41 3.04
N SER A 47 2.84 6.02 1.79
CA SER A 47 3.26 4.66 1.43
C SER A 47 4.47 4.21 2.27
N TYR A 48 5.49 5.07 2.36
CA TYR A 48 6.68 4.82 3.17
C TYR A 48 6.37 4.78 4.66
N SER A 49 5.53 5.71 5.15
CA SER A 49 5.13 5.77 6.56
C SER A 49 4.37 4.50 6.98
N VAL A 50 3.49 3.98 6.12
CA VAL A 50 2.72 2.75 6.36
C VAL A 50 3.62 1.54 6.43
N LEU A 51 4.63 1.43 5.55
CA LEU A 51 5.62 0.35 5.59
C LEU A 51 6.49 0.40 6.85
N LEU A 52 7.00 1.58 7.20
CA LEU A 52 7.79 1.79 8.41
C LEU A 52 6.98 1.43 9.67
N HIS A 53 5.72 1.87 9.74
CA HIS A 53 4.83 1.52 10.84
C HIS A 53 4.47 0.02 10.85
N GLY A 54 4.43 -0.64 9.69
CA GLY A 54 4.25 -2.09 9.59
C GLY A 54 5.48 -2.91 10.03
N TRP A 55 6.66 -2.27 10.08
CA TRP A 55 7.92 -2.85 10.51
C TRP A 55 8.28 -2.56 11.97
N ASP A 56 7.82 -1.44 12.51
CA ASP A 56 8.03 -1.06 13.91
C ASP A 56 7.26 -1.96 14.90
N VAL A 57 6.15 -2.58 14.46
CA VAL A 57 5.33 -3.50 15.30
C VAL A 57 5.92 -4.93 15.34
N GLY A 58 7.24 -5.06 15.18
CA GLY A 58 7.99 -6.32 15.22
C GLY A 58 8.31 -6.78 16.64
#